data_AF-E3N9P2-F1
#
_entry.id   AF-E3N9P2-F1
#
_cell.length_a   1.000
_cell.length_b   1.000
_cell.length_c   1.000
_cell.angle_alpha   90.00
_cell.angle_beta   90.00
_cell.angle_gamma   90.00
#
_symmetry.space_group_name_H-M   'P 1'
#
loop_
_entity.id
_entity.type
_entity.pdbx_description
1 polymer ?
#
loop_
_entity_poly.entity_id
_entity_poly.type
_entity_poly.pdbx_seq_one_letter_code
_entity_poly.pdbx_strand_id
1 'polypeptide(L)'
;MEDITRDQHNELRKYYYEKNRFPDSFMKERIAFSHGIPLHVVDSWFSECRVMDPEELWAKISLKKKTLEEQKRKRELERGEEMAKKKKITYYQHKKLTKFYETNSLPDDDQMEIIGKSVAMTNVAVDCWFFRCRTVGTKAMWQEVGEVDLEEWRRKKEEMETELMTKLSQAEAKIASLTAENPKLESSITNLTTCTHAQQSDPVRFLTIEKELARVSSQLKAFEEAELKKENERMKDQKEQLEATLQSKKKLEEQVENEKKENEELRKIIAQQAAEITESKNLIADKNAEIQNLTAIKNCVKGDQAEDKITFLTAENQKLESWITNITTMSHVQSDPVKLLKIEKQLARVSSLIEEAELKKENERLKEQKKELEAMLQSKKKLEEQVENKTKENEELSLLLKEKNNKIETMTQRNEEQSAELREQVENGKKENEEMNKIIAQQWLELKVAKTLVADKAAEIQNLTSIQNSVKDAVNAQQEQITKLLTKTVF
;
A
#
# COMPACT_ATOMS: atom_id res chain seq x y z
N MET A 1 21.17 -4.49 31.04
CA MET A 1 20.56 -5.54 31.92
C MET A 1 19.89 -6.66 31.15
N GLU A 2 19.68 -6.54 29.83
CA GLU A 2 18.91 -7.50 29.03
C GLU A 2 19.59 -8.85 28.80
N ASP A 3 20.89 -8.99 29.12
CA ASP A 3 21.64 -10.23 28.85
C ASP A 3 21.86 -11.15 30.04
N ILE A 4 21.35 -10.81 31.24
CA ILE A 4 21.50 -11.67 32.43
C ILE A 4 20.72 -12.97 32.24
N THR A 5 21.40 -14.13 32.31
CA THR A 5 20.75 -15.45 32.31
C THR A 5 20.10 -15.75 33.65
N ARG A 6 19.21 -16.75 33.70
CA ARG A 6 18.56 -17.14 34.96
C ARG A 6 19.58 -17.60 36.02
N ASP A 7 20.62 -18.28 35.58
CA ASP A 7 21.70 -18.76 36.46
C ASP A 7 22.53 -17.59 36.98
N GLN A 8 22.88 -16.63 36.12
CA GLN A 8 23.57 -15.40 36.53
C GLN A 8 22.73 -14.57 37.51
N HIS A 9 21.42 -14.48 37.30
CA HIS A 9 20.51 -13.84 38.23
C HIS A 9 20.47 -14.54 39.59
N ASN A 10 20.39 -15.87 39.61
CA ASN A 10 20.39 -16.65 40.85
C ASN A 10 21.69 -16.48 41.64
N GLU A 11 22.84 -16.40 40.96
CA GLU A 11 24.13 -16.16 41.61
C GLU A 11 24.22 -14.74 42.18
N LEU A 12 23.79 -13.72 41.44
CA LEU A 12 23.69 -12.35 41.94
C LEU A 12 22.77 -12.25 43.15
N ARG A 13 21.64 -12.97 43.11
CA ARG A 13 20.67 -13.07 44.20
C ARG A 13 21.29 -13.70 45.46
N LYS A 14 22.05 -14.79 45.34
CA LYS A 14 22.76 -15.37 46.49
C LYS A 14 23.72 -14.36 47.13
N TYR A 15 24.50 -13.65 46.31
CA TYR A 15 25.38 -12.58 46.83
C TYR A 15 24.61 -11.48 47.55
N TYR A 16 23.45 -11.09 47.03
CA TYR A 16 22.59 -10.06 47.60
C TYR A 16 22.01 -10.45 48.97
N TYR A 17 21.52 -11.68 49.12
CA TYR A 17 20.90 -12.15 50.38
C TYR A 17 21.88 -12.71 51.40
N GLU A 18 22.92 -13.42 50.96
CA GLU A 18 23.78 -14.22 51.85
C GLU A 18 25.09 -13.53 52.21
N LYS A 19 25.56 -12.57 51.40
CA LYS A 19 26.88 -11.95 51.60
C LYS A 19 26.79 -10.48 51.94
N ASN A 20 26.35 -9.67 50.99
CA ASN A 20 26.32 -8.23 51.18
C ASN A 20 25.33 -7.59 50.20
N ARG A 21 24.34 -6.88 50.76
CA ARG A 21 23.35 -6.12 50.01
C ARG A 21 23.96 -4.90 49.30
N PHE A 22 25.10 -4.43 49.79
CA PHE A 22 25.84 -3.28 49.28
C PHE A 22 27.30 -3.64 49.01
N PRO A 23 27.58 -4.47 47.98
CA PRO A 23 28.94 -4.81 47.62
C PRO A 23 29.68 -3.54 47.17
N ASP A 24 30.93 -3.39 47.63
CA ASP A 24 31.84 -2.36 47.15
C ASP A 24 32.29 -2.64 45.70
N SER A 25 33.03 -1.69 45.10
CA SER A 25 33.49 -1.79 43.72
C SER A 25 34.31 -3.06 43.47
N PHE A 26 35.16 -3.45 44.42
CA PHE A 26 36.03 -4.61 44.29
C PHE A 26 35.24 -5.93 44.30
N MET A 27 34.23 -6.04 45.17
CA MET A 27 33.32 -7.19 45.18
C MET A 27 32.53 -7.30 43.88
N LYS A 28 32.04 -6.19 43.34
CA LYS A 28 31.29 -6.20 42.07
C LYS A 28 32.16 -6.62 40.89
N GLU A 29 33.40 -6.14 40.81
CA GLU A 29 34.37 -6.61 39.82
C GLU A 29 34.64 -8.11 39.93
N ARG A 30 34.77 -8.62 41.16
CA ARG A 30 34.98 -10.06 41.38
C ARG A 30 33.78 -10.90 40.95
N ILE A 31 32.56 -10.43 41.23
CA ILE A 31 31.31 -11.08 40.81
C ILE A 31 31.19 -11.06 39.28
N ALA A 32 31.42 -9.90 38.66
CA ALA A 32 31.40 -9.70 37.22
C ALA A 32 32.36 -10.68 36.51
N PHE A 33 33.61 -10.74 36.97
CA PHE A 33 34.62 -11.64 36.44
C PHE A 33 34.27 -13.13 36.64
N SER A 34 33.81 -13.51 37.84
CA SER A 34 33.55 -14.92 38.19
C SER A 34 32.39 -15.54 37.40
N HIS A 35 31.40 -14.73 37.00
CA HIS A 35 30.19 -15.22 36.31
C HIS A 35 30.09 -14.76 34.85
N GLY A 36 31.16 -14.16 34.32
CA GLY A 36 31.20 -13.65 32.94
C GLY A 36 30.14 -12.57 32.67
N ILE A 37 29.79 -11.78 33.69
CA ILE A 37 28.78 -10.71 33.58
C ILE A 37 29.54 -9.38 33.41
N PRO A 38 29.22 -8.55 32.41
CA PRO A 38 29.85 -7.23 32.30
C PRO A 38 29.65 -6.41 33.58
N LEU A 39 30.70 -5.70 34.04
CA LEU A 39 30.67 -4.94 35.29
C LEU A 39 29.49 -3.98 35.37
N HIS A 40 29.24 -3.22 34.30
CA HIS A 40 28.12 -2.27 34.22
C HIS A 40 26.74 -2.94 34.39
N VAL A 41 26.62 -4.22 34.01
CA VAL A 41 25.39 -5.00 34.19
C VAL A 41 25.23 -5.43 35.64
N VAL A 42 26.32 -5.85 36.30
CA VAL A 42 26.34 -6.14 37.74
C VAL A 42 26.00 -4.88 38.54
N ASP A 43 26.61 -3.75 38.20
CA ASP A 43 26.35 -2.45 38.83
C ASP A 43 24.88 -2.03 38.69
N SER A 44 24.35 -2.11 37.47
CA SER A 44 22.95 -1.83 37.19
C SER A 44 22.02 -2.75 37.96
N TRP A 45 22.32 -4.06 38.01
CA TRP A 45 21.49 -5.04 38.72
C TRP A 45 21.43 -4.75 40.22
N PHE A 46 22.58 -4.53 40.88
CA PHE A 46 22.59 -4.17 42.30
C PHE A 46 21.95 -2.82 42.58
N SER A 47 22.00 -1.87 41.63
CA SER A 47 21.36 -0.57 41.77
C SER A 47 19.84 -0.67 41.68
N GLU A 48 19.31 -1.44 40.73
CA GLU A 48 17.87 -1.70 40.62
C GLU A 48 17.34 -2.53 41.80
N CYS A 49 18.13 -3.49 42.29
CA CYS A 49 17.80 -4.27 43.50
C CYS A 49 17.75 -3.43 44.79
N ARG A 50 18.13 -2.14 44.74
CA ARG A 50 17.90 -1.19 45.86
C ARG A 50 16.50 -0.61 45.84
N VAL A 51 15.90 -0.54 44.65
CA VAL A 51 14.59 0.08 44.41
C VAL A 51 13.50 -0.98 44.41
N MET A 52 13.80 -2.19 43.96
CA MET A 52 12.88 -3.33 43.91
C MET A 52 13.56 -4.62 44.39
N ASP A 53 12.76 -5.60 44.81
CA ASP A 53 13.28 -6.89 45.23
C ASP A 53 13.96 -7.63 44.05
N PRO A 54 15.03 -8.42 44.27
CA PRO A 54 15.64 -9.23 43.21
C PRO A 54 14.64 -10.06 42.39
N GLU A 55 13.56 -10.55 43.03
CA GLU A 55 12.56 -11.39 42.37
C GLU A 55 11.66 -10.57 41.46
N GLU A 56 11.33 -9.36 41.88
CA GLU A 56 10.57 -8.39 41.10
C GLU A 56 11.40 -7.87 39.92
N LEU A 57 12.70 -7.62 40.13
CA LEU A 57 13.62 -7.26 39.06
C LEU A 57 13.73 -8.39 38.02
N TRP A 58 13.81 -9.64 38.45
CA TRP A 58 13.83 -10.77 37.52
C TRP A 58 12.52 -10.95 36.78
N ALA A 59 11.37 -10.77 37.45
CA ALA A 59 10.08 -10.77 36.78
C ALA A 59 10.02 -9.70 35.67
N LYS A 60 10.53 -8.49 35.94
CA LYS A 60 10.62 -7.38 34.96
C LYS A 60 11.56 -7.71 33.80
N ILE A 61 12.77 -8.22 34.08
CA ILE A 61 13.74 -8.62 33.04
C ILE A 61 13.19 -9.77 32.19
N SER A 62 12.60 -10.79 32.83
CA SER A 62 12.01 -11.95 32.16
C SER A 62 10.82 -11.54 31.29
N LEU A 63 9.97 -10.62 31.77
CA LEU A 63 8.87 -10.07 30.98
C LEU A 63 9.40 -9.32 29.77
N LYS A 64 10.39 -8.43 29.94
CA LYS A 64 11.00 -7.68 28.84
C LYS A 64 11.64 -8.61 27.79
N LYS A 65 12.35 -9.66 28.22
CA LYS A 65 12.86 -10.71 27.34
C LYS A 65 11.75 -11.40 26.56
N LYS A 66 10.67 -11.78 27.25
CA LYS A 66 9.52 -12.43 26.60
C LYS A 66 8.87 -11.51 25.57
N THR A 67 8.67 -10.22 25.88
CA THR A 67 8.12 -9.23 24.94
C THR A 67 9.03 -9.03 23.72
N LEU A 68 10.34 -8.96 23.94
CA LEU A 68 11.31 -8.81 22.85
C LEU A 68 11.34 -10.05 21.95
N GLU A 69 11.30 -11.24 22.53
CA GLU A 69 11.25 -12.51 21.79
C GLU A 69 9.94 -12.67 21.00
N GLU A 70 8.81 -12.29 21.60
CA GLU A 70 7.51 -12.24 20.92
C GLU A 70 7.53 -11.26 19.75
N GLN A 71 8.12 -10.08 19.92
CA GLN A 71 8.31 -9.14 18.82
C GLN A 71 9.21 -9.70 17.71
N LYS A 72 10.31 -10.39 18.05
CA LYS A 72 11.16 -11.06 17.07
C LYS A 72 10.39 -12.13 16.30
N ARG A 73 9.64 -12.98 17.00
CA ARG A 73 8.76 -14.00 16.39
C ARG A 73 7.72 -13.38 15.48
N LYS A 74 7.09 -12.28 15.90
CA LYS A 74 6.11 -11.56 15.08
C LYS A 74 6.75 -11.02 13.80
N ARG A 75 7.94 -10.38 13.89
CA ARG A 75 8.69 -9.92 12.72
C ARG A 75 9.13 -11.08 11.81
N GLU A 76 9.51 -12.22 12.38
CA GLU A 76 9.85 -13.43 11.59
C GLU A 76 8.64 -14.00 10.87
N LEU A 77 7.47 -14.03 11.51
CA LEU A 77 6.22 -14.46 10.91
C LEU A 77 5.80 -13.52 9.78
N GLU A 78 5.79 -12.21 10.02
CA GLU A 78 5.49 -11.18 9.01
C GLU A 78 6.47 -11.25 7.83
N ARG A 79 7.76 -11.49 8.09
CA ARG A 79 8.76 -11.74 7.04
C ARG A 79 8.44 -13.01 6.25
N GLY A 80 8.05 -14.09 6.93
CA GLY A 80 7.65 -15.35 6.28
C GLY A 80 6.43 -15.18 5.37
N GLU A 81 5.40 -14.47 5.84
CA GLU A 81 4.21 -14.14 5.06
C GLU A 81 4.53 -13.25 3.85
N GLU A 82 5.37 -12.23 4.02
CA GLU A 82 5.76 -11.36 2.90
C GLU A 82 6.62 -12.09 1.87
N MET A 83 7.52 -12.99 2.30
CA MET A 83 8.25 -13.89 1.40
C MET A 83 7.31 -14.86 0.66
N ALA A 84 6.23 -15.32 1.31
CA ALA A 84 5.24 -16.19 0.67
C ALA A 84 4.40 -15.48 -0.39
N LYS A 85 4.20 -14.16 -0.28
CA LYS A 85 3.42 -13.37 -1.25
C LYS A 85 4.04 -13.29 -2.65
N LYS A 86 5.28 -13.78 -2.86
CA LYS A 86 5.99 -13.80 -4.17
C LYS A 86 5.77 -12.52 -4.99
N LYS A 87 5.72 -11.36 -4.33
CA LYS A 87 5.46 -10.09 -5.00
C LYS A 87 6.69 -9.78 -5.85
N LYS A 88 6.53 -9.75 -7.18
CA LYS A 88 7.64 -9.46 -8.10
C LYS A 88 8.16 -8.06 -7.81
N ILE A 89 9.45 -7.98 -7.48
CA ILE A 89 10.16 -6.73 -7.26
C ILE A 89 10.68 -6.31 -8.63
N THR A 90 10.36 -5.10 -9.05
CA THR A 90 10.78 -4.61 -10.36
C THR A 90 12.29 -4.43 -10.43
N TYR A 91 12.86 -4.50 -11.64
CA TYR A 91 14.27 -4.19 -11.89
C TYR A 91 14.72 -2.86 -11.25
N TYR A 92 13.91 -1.80 -11.37
CA TYR A 92 14.22 -0.49 -10.80
C TYR A 92 14.29 -0.51 -9.26
N GLN A 93 13.32 -1.15 -8.60
CA GLN A 93 13.31 -1.30 -7.15
C GLN A 93 14.53 -2.09 -6.68
N HIS A 94 14.83 -3.20 -7.34
CA HIS A 94 15.99 -4.04 -7.03
C HIS A 94 17.32 -3.27 -7.17
N LYS A 95 17.45 -2.47 -8.25
CA LYS A 95 18.63 -1.62 -8.48
C LYS A 95 18.82 -0.57 -7.39
N LYS A 96 17.74 0.11 -6.97
CA LYS A 96 17.81 1.09 -5.88
C LYS A 96 18.13 0.44 -4.54
N LEU A 97 17.48 -0.67 -4.20
CA LEU A 97 17.72 -1.42 -2.96
C LEU A 97 19.17 -1.92 -2.89
N THR A 98 19.73 -2.36 -4.01
CA THR A 98 21.15 -2.77 -4.09
C THR A 98 22.09 -1.61 -3.72
N LYS A 99 21.85 -0.40 -4.20
CA LYS A 99 22.66 0.78 -3.83
C LYS A 99 22.59 1.09 -2.34
N PHE A 100 21.39 0.99 -1.74
CA PHE A 100 21.24 1.17 -0.30
C PHE A 100 21.97 0.09 0.49
N TYR A 101 21.90 -1.16 0.04
CA TYR A 101 22.57 -2.29 0.67
C TYR A 101 24.10 -2.18 0.64
N GLU A 102 24.66 -1.72 -0.48
CA GLU A 102 26.09 -1.44 -0.61
C GLU A 102 26.56 -0.33 0.34
N THR A 103 25.67 0.61 0.69
CA THR A 103 25.96 1.73 1.60
C THR A 103 25.82 1.32 3.06
N ASN A 104 24.72 0.65 3.42
CA ASN A 104 24.48 0.09 4.74
C ASN A 104 23.69 -1.21 4.62
N SER A 105 24.32 -2.35 4.91
CA SER A 105 23.66 -3.67 4.85
C SER A 105 22.71 -3.95 6.03
N LEU A 106 22.70 -3.09 7.05
CA LEU A 106 21.87 -3.20 8.25
C LEU A 106 21.22 -1.85 8.57
N PRO A 107 20.24 -1.42 7.75
CA PRO A 107 19.49 -0.21 8.03
C PRO A 107 18.68 -0.36 9.32
N ASP A 108 18.65 0.72 10.12
CA ASP A 108 17.76 0.85 11.27
C ASP A 108 16.30 1.11 10.83
N ASP A 109 15.38 1.17 11.78
CA ASP A 109 13.94 1.31 11.51
C ASP A 109 13.60 2.61 10.75
N ASP A 110 14.30 3.71 11.03
CA ASP A 110 14.09 5.00 10.37
C ASP A 110 14.62 4.96 8.92
N GLN A 111 15.79 4.35 8.72
CA GLN A 111 16.36 4.14 7.40
C GLN A 111 15.50 3.21 6.54
N MET A 112 14.94 2.15 7.15
CA MET A 112 13.99 1.26 6.47
C MET A 112 12.77 2.02 5.94
N GLU A 113 12.24 2.97 6.72
CA GLU A 113 11.10 3.79 6.31
C GLU A 113 11.45 4.72 5.13
N ILE A 114 12.61 5.36 5.18
CA ILE A 114 13.11 6.23 4.10
C ILE A 114 13.30 5.42 2.81
N ILE A 115 13.94 4.25 2.93
CA ILE A 115 14.17 3.35 1.80
C ILE A 115 12.83 2.90 1.22
N GLY A 116 11.92 2.42 2.06
CA GLY A 116 10.57 1.99 1.68
C GLY A 116 9.81 3.04 0.87
N LYS A 117 9.77 4.28 1.36
CA LYS A 117 9.17 5.41 0.62
C LYS A 117 9.86 5.64 -0.73
N SER A 118 11.19 5.57 -0.79
CA SER A 118 11.97 5.86 -2.00
C SER A 118 11.83 4.83 -3.14
N VAL A 119 11.44 3.59 -2.81
CA VAL A 119 11.21 2.49 -3.75
C VAL A 119 9.74 2.04 -3.83
N ALA A 120 8.84 2.78 -3.15
CA ALA A 120 7.42 2.45 -3.03
C ALA A 120 7.16 1.02 -2.54
N MET A 121 7.89 0.61 -1.49
CA MET A 121 7.75 -0.69 -0.81
C MET A 121 7.44 -0.48 0.67
N THR A 122 6.77 -1.44 1.29
CA THR A 122 6.57 -1.44 2.75
C THR A 122 7.89 -1.71 3.47
N ASN A 123 8.04 -1.21 4.70
CA ASN A 123 9.24 -1.46 5.51
C ASN A 123 9.52 -2.95 5.66
N VAL A 124 8.48 -3.77 5.83
CA VAL A 124 8.58 -5.24 5.92
C VAL A 124 9.11 -5.85 4.62
N ALA A 125 8.67 -5.37 3.46
CA ALA A 125 9.15 -5.86 2.17
C ALA A 125 10.61 -5.47 1.91
N VAL A 126 11.02 -4.26 2.33
CA VAL A 126 12.42 -3.83 2.29
C VAL A 126 13.27 -4.68 3.23
N ASP A 127 12.83 -4.91 4.48
CA ASP A 127 13.55 -5.77 5.43
C ASP A 127 13.69 -7.20 4.92
N CYS A 128 12.63 -7.76 4.33
CA CYS A 128 12.68 -9.06 3.67
C CYS A 128 13.75 -9.09 2.56
N TRP A 129 13.80 -8.05 1.73
CA TRP A 129 14.78 -7.97 0.65
C TRP A 129 16.21 -7.90 1.18
N PHE A 130 16.48 -7.06 2.19
CA PHE A 130 17.79 -6.93 2.84
C PHE A 130 18.21 -8.23 3.53
N PHE A 131 17.28 -8.88 4.22
CA PHE A 131 17.50 -10.17 4.85
C PHE A 131 17.86 -11.23 3.81
N ARG A 132 17.12 -11.33 2.71
CA ARG A 132 17.45 -12.26 1.61
C ARG A 132 18.81 -11.96 1.01
N CYS A 133 19.16 -10.68 0.81
CA CYS A 133 20.49 -10.32 0.33
C CYS A 133 21.62 -10.75 1.27
N ARG A 134 21.41 -10.69 2.60
CA ARG A 134 22.37 -11.20 3.59
C ARG A 134 22.48 -12.74 3.56
N THR A 135 21.38 -13.43 3.28
CA THR A 135 21.32 -14.90 3.30
C THR A 135 21.84 -15.55 2.02
N VAL A 136 21.41 -15.07 0.85
CA VAL A 136 21.72 -15.68 -0.45
C VAL A 136 22.67 -14.85 -1.32
N GLY A 137 22.98 -13.62 -0.91
CA GLY A 137 23.80 -12.68 -1.67
C GLY A 137 22.99 -11.89 -2.70
N THR A 138 23.39 -10.63 -2.93
CA THR A 138 22.76 -9.72 -3.91
C THR A 138 22.79 -10.29 -5.33
N LYS A 139 23.85 -11.00 -5.71
CA LYS A 139 24.00 -11.59 -7.05
C LYS A 139 22.99 -12.71 -7.35
N ALA A 140 22.65 -13.54 -6.36
CA ALA A 140 21.61 -14.56 -6.50
C ALA A 140 20.22 -13.92 -6.56
N MET A 141 20.00 -12.85 -5.79
CA MET A 141 18.77 -12.06 -5.82
C MET A 141 18.50 -11.44 -7.21
N TRP A 142 19.55 -11.03 -7.94
CA TRP A 142 19.41 -10.52 -9.31
C TRP A 142 18.89 -11.57 -10.32
N GLN A 143 19.15 -12.86 -10.09
CA GLN A 143 18.68 -13.92 -10.98
C GLN A 143 17.15 -14.11 -10.90
N GLU A 144 16.51 -13.74 -9.78
CA GLU A 144 15.06 -13.86 -9.58
C GLU A 144 14.24 -12.76 -10.25
N VAL A 145 14.85 -11.59 -10.50
CA VAL A 145 14.18 -10.49 -11.20
C VAL A 145 13.92 -10.84 -12.68
N GLY A 146 14.68 -11.80 -13.22
CA GLY A 146 14.51 -12.35 -14.57
C GLY A 146 14.97 -11.41 -15.69
N GLU A 147 15.42 -11.97 -16.81
CA GLU A 147 15.88 -11.20 -17.99
C GLU A 147 14.74 -10.41 -18.65
N VAL A 148 13.49 -10.88 -18.51
CA VAL A 148 12.29 -10.26 -19.12
C VAL A 148 12.03 -8.85 -18.57
N ASP A 149 12.18 -8.63 -17.26
CA ASP A 149 12.02 -7.32 -16.61
C ASP A 149 13.13 -6.33 -17.02
N LEU A 150 14.30 -6.88 -17.35
CA LEU A 150 15.48 -6.14 -17.78
C LEU A 150 15.33 -5.65 -19.23
N GLU A 151 14.75 -6.50 -20.10
CA GLU A 151 14.43 -6.15 -21.48
C GLU A 151 13.27 -5.16 -21.57
N GLU A 152 12.23 -5.32 -20.74
CA GLU A 152 11.12 -4.36 -20.68
C GLU A 152 11.61 -2.98 -20.22
N TRP A 153 12.53 -2.93 -19.25
CA TRP A 153 13.16 -1.69 -18.83
C TRP A 153 14.05 -1.09 -19.92
N ARG A 154 14.83 -1.91 -20.62
CA ARG A 154 15.67 -1.46 -21.75
C ARG A 154 14.80 -0.85 -22.85
N ARG A 155 13.71 -1.52 -23.22
CA ARG A 155 12.72 -1.02 -24.19
C ARG A 155 12.10 0.30 -23.75
N LYS A 156 11.63 0.42 -22.50
CA LYS A 156 11.08 1.68 -21.97
C LYS A 156 12.12 2.81 -21.96
N LYS A 157 13.38 2.48 -21.67
CA LYS A 157 14.47 3.45 -21.73
C LYS A 157 14.75 3.89 -23.17
N GLU A 158 14.79 2.97 -24.12
CA GLU A 158 14.97 3.25 -25.55
C GLU A 158 13.78 4.04 -26.13
N GLU A 159 12.54 3.74 -25.74
CA GLU A 159 11.34 4.52 -26.08
C GLU A 159 11.47 5.96 -25.56
N MET A 160 11.94 6.15 -24.33
CA MET A 160 12.13 7.50 -23.76
C MET A 160 13.30 8.24 -24.44
N GLU A 161 14.41 7.56 -24.75
CA GLU A 161 15.54 8.15 -25.47
C GLU A 161 15.17 8.51 -26.91
N THR A 162 14.37 7.68 -27.60
CA THR A 162 13.88 7.98 -28.96
C THR A 162 12.86 9.12 -28.96
N GLU A 163 11.98 9.21 -27.96
CA GLU A 163 11.09 10.35 -27.78
C GLU A 163 11.89 11.65 -27.55
N LEU A 164 12.92 11.60 -26.71
CA LEU A 164 13.84 12.73 -26.48
C LEU A 164 14.58 13.13 -27.75
N MET A 165 15.14 12.18 -28.50
CA MET A 165 15.82 12.44 -29.77
C MET A 165 14.89 13.04 -30.82
N THR A 166 13.63 12.62 -30.83
CA THR A 166 12.60 13.17 -31.73
C THR A 166 12.28 14.63 -31.36
N LYS A 167 12.09 14.91 -30.06
CA LYS A 167 11.87 16.28 -29.56
C LYS A 167 13.08 17.18 -29.84
N LEU A 168 14.29 16.64 -29.71
CA LEU A 168 15.53 17.36 -29.97
C LEU A 168 15.69 17.66 -31.47
N SER A 169 15.41 16.68 -32.34
CA SER A 169 15.39 16.87 -33.80
C SER A 169 14.35 17.90 -34.24
N GLN A 170 13.16 17.91 -33.62
CA GLN A 170 12.14 18.94 -33.88
C GLN A 170 12.59 20.33 -33.43
N ALA A 171 13.29 20.44 -32.30
CA ALA A 171 13.85 21.70 -31.84
C ALA A 171 14.96 22.20 -32.77
N GLU A 172 15.86 21.32 -33.21
CA GLU A 172 16.92 21.63 -34.18
C GLU A 172 16.33 22.07 -35.53
N ALA A 173 15.29 21.40 -36.02
CA ALA A 173 14.59 21.79 -37.25
C ALA A 173 13.95 23.18 -37.14
N LYS A 174 13.36 23.52 -35.98
CA LYS A 174 12.83 24.86 -35.72
C LYS A 174 13.93 25.92 -35.70
N ILE A 175 15.07 25.63 -35.06
CA ILE A 175 16.22 26.54 -35.04
C ILE A 175 16.77 26.74 -36.47
N ALA A 176 16.89 25.68 -37.26
CA ALA A 176 17.36 25.77 -38.64
C ALA A 176 16.40 26.59 -39.53
N SER A 177 15.08 26.42 -39.35
CA SER A 177 14.05 27.20 -40.05
C SER A 177 14.17 28.70 -39.74
N LEU A 178 14.25 29.04 -38.44
CA LEU A 178 14.43 30.43 -38.01
C LEU A 178 15.76 31.02 -38.49
N THR A 179 16.83 30.22 -38.48
CA THR A 179 18.15 30.63 -38.97
C THR A 179 18.16 30.86 -40.47
N ALA A 180 17.36 30.13 -41.26
CA ALA A 180 17.25 30.31 -42.71
C ALA A 180 16.37 31.51 -43.11
N GLU A 181 15.51 32.01 -42.23
CA GLU A 181 14.73 33.23 -42.45
C GLU A 181 15.52 34.52 -42.16
N ASN A 182 16.49 34.49 -41.24
CA ASN A 182 17.33 35.64 -40.91
C ASN A 182 18.03 36.27 -42.15
N PRO A 183 18.67 35.51 -43.06
CA PRO A 183 19.29 36.06 -44.26
C PRO A 183 18.29 36.73 -45.23
N LYS A 184 17.03 36.26 -45.26
CA LYS A 184 15.98 36.86 -46.10
C LYS A 184 15.53 38.20 -45.53
N LEU A 185 15.46 38.31 -44.20
CA LEU A 185 15.19 39.56 -43.50
C LEU A 185 16.37 40.54 -43.65
N GLU A 186 17.60 40.08 -43.47
CA GLU A 186 18.81 40.88 -43.68
C GLU A 186 18.94 41.38 -45.13
N SER A 187 18.64 40.54 -46.12
CA SER A 187 18.59 40.93 -47.53
C SER A 187 17.49 41.96 -47.80
N SER A 188 16.32 41.81 -47.19
CA SER A 188 15.22 42.79 -47.31
C SER A 188 15.60 44.14 -46.68
N ILE A 189 16.26 44.13 -45.52
CA ILE A 189 16.78 45.34 -44.85
C ILE A 189 17.86 46.00 -45.72
N THR A 190 18.78 45.21 -46.29
CA THR A 190 19.86 45.72 -47.15
C THR A 190 19.32 46.32 -48.45
N ASN A 191 18.31 45.68 -49.07
CA ASN A 191 17.64 46.20 -50.27
C ASN A 191 16.87 47.48 -49.99
N LEU A 192 16.17 47.56 -48.85
CA LEU A 192 15.52 48.81 -48.40
C LEU A 192 16.56 49.91 -48.18
N THR A 193 17.65 49.62 -47.48
CA THR A 193 18.72 50.59 -47.20
C THR A 193 19.40 51.08 -48.49
N THR A 194 19.63 50.19 -49.45
CA THR A 194 20.24 50.51 -50.75
C THR A 194 19.29 51.32 -51.64
N CYS A 195 17.99 51.00 -51.65
CA CYS A 195 16.97 51.81 -52.33
C CYS A 195 16.84 53.21 -51.72
N THR A 196 17.00 53.33 -50.39
CA THR A 196 16.93 54.62 -49.69
C THR A 196 18.16 55.49 -49.97
N HIS A 197 19.34 54.88 -50.21
CA HIS A 197 20.57 55.59 -50.57
C HIS A 197 20.67 55.95 -52.07
N ALA A 198 20.03 55.18 -52.97
CA ALA A 198 20.20 55.33 -54.42
C ALA A 198 19.21 56.27 -55.12
N GLN A 199 18.15 56.77 -54.47
CA GLN A 199 17.18 57.66 -55.14
C GLN A 199 16.75 58.85 -54.26
N GLN A 200 17.61 59.87 -54.20
CA GLN A 200 17.26 61.24 -53.78
C GLN A 200 16.60 62.08 -54.90
N SER A 201 16.02 61.47 -55.94
CA SER A 201 15.57 62.26 -57.11
C SER A 201 14.21 61.92 -57.73
N ASP A 202 13.34 61.12 -57.11
CA ASP A 202 12.03 60.86 -57.71
C ASP A 202 10.86 60.67 -56.70
N PRO A 203 10.03 61.72 -56.47
CA PRO A 203 8.94 61.70 -55.48
C PRO A 203 7.89 60.60 -55.69
N VAL A 204 7.69 60.13 -56.92
CA VAL A 204 6.66 59.13 -57.28
C VAL A 204 7.02 57.73 -56.77
N ARG A 205 8.32 57.38 -56.77
CA ARG A 205 8.80 56.09 -56.24
C ARG A 205 8.76 56.05 -54.72
N PHE A 206 9.05 57.17 -54.06
CA PHE A 206 8.93 57.30 -52.61
C PHE A 206 7.48 57.04 -52.16
N LEU A 207 6.50 57.60 -52.86
CA LEU A 207 5.08 57.39 -52.56
C LEU A 207 4.63 55.92 -52.75
N THR A 208 5.28 55.17 -53.64
CA THR A 208 4.98 53.76 -53.88
C THR A 208 5.62 52.87 -52.83
N ILE A 209 6.87 53.18 -52.43
CA ILE A 209 7.56 52.48 -51.34
C ILE A 209 6.84 52.73 -50.01
N GLU A 210 6.41 53.96 -49.71
CA GLU A 210 5.62 54.27 -48.51
C GLU A 210 4.31 53.48 -48.48
N LYS A 211 3.62 53.32 -49.63
CA LYS A 211 2.40 52.50 -49.71
C LYS A 211 2.66 51.02 -49.49
N GLU A 212 3.72 50.45 -50.08
CA GLU A 212 4.08 49.05 -49.85
C GLU A 212 4.56 48.82 -48.42
N LEU A 213 5.30 49.75 -47.83
CA LEU A 213 5.78 49.67 -46.46
C LEU A 213 4.62 49.77 -45.45
N ALA A 214 3.64 50.65 -45.73
CA ALA A 214 2.38 50.70 -44.98
C ALA A 214 1.56 49.41 -45.13
N ARG A 215 1.55 48.79 -46.32
CA ARG A 215 0.87 47.51 -46.59
C ARG A 215 1.52 46.35 -45.82
N VAL A 216 2.85 46.22 -45.90
CA VAL A 216 3.62 45.20 -45.18
C VAL A 216 3.50 45.41 -43.67
N SER A 217 3.57 46.65 -43.18
CA SER A 217 3.36 46.97 -41.77
C SER A 217 1.95 46.59 -41.31
N SER A 218 0.93 46.82 -42.14
CA SER A 218 -0.46 46.41 -41.85
C SER A 218 -0.62 44.89 -41.85
N GLN A 219 0.04 44.18 -42.77
CA GLN A 219 0.02 42.71 -42.83
C GLN A 219 0.72 42.07 -41.64
N LEU A 220 1.86 42.62 -41.23
CA LEU A 220 2.60 42.16 -40.05
C LEU A 220 1.74 42.31 -38.79
N LYS A 221 1.09 43.46 -38.64
CA LYS A 221 0.19 43.74 -37.52
C LYS A 221 -1.02 42.81 -37.50
N ALA A 222 -1.62 42.53 -38.66
CA ALA A 222 -2.74 41.59 -38.77
C ALA A 222 -2.33 40.13 -38.46
N PHE A 223 -1.11 39.73 -38.83
CA PHE A 223 -0.57 38.41 -38.51
C PHE A 223 -0.31 38.29 -37.00
N GLU A 224 0.34 39.28 -36.39
CA GLU A 224 0.63 39.33 -34.96
C GLU A 224 -0.66 39.33 -34.12
N GLU A 225 -1.68 40.10 -34.53
CA GLU A 225 -3.01 40.09 -33.90
C GLU A 225 -3.71 38.72 -34.03
N ALA A 226 -3.58 38.05 -35.19
CA ALA A 226 -4.17 36.73 -35.40
C ALA A 226 -3.48 35.64 -34.56
N GLU A 227 -2.16 35.71 -34.42
CA GLU A 227 -1.38 34.78 -33.60
C GLU A 227 -1.66 34.99 -32.11
N LEU A 228 -1.68 36.24 -31.65
CA LEU A 228 -2.12 36.61 -30.29
C LEU A 228 -3.53 36.11 -29.98
N LYS A 229 -4.45 36.19 -30.94
CA LYS A 229 -5.82 35.70 -30.77
C LYS A 229 -5.88 34.17 -30.62
N LYS A 230 -5.09 33.42 -31.41
CA LYS A 230 -4.99 31.96 -31.28
C LYS A 230 -4.37 31.54 -29.96
N GLU A 231 -3.32 32.25 -29.52
CA GLU A 231 -2.65 31.95 -28.24
C GLU A 231 -3.58 32.26 -27.05
N ASN A 232 -4.36 33.36 -27.11
CA ASN A 232 -5.36 33.69 -26.10
C ASN A 232 -6.50 32.65 -26.01
N GLU A 233 -6.99 32.15 -27.14
CA GLU A 233 -7.97 31.05 -27.15
C GLU A 233 -7.38 29.78 -26.52
N ARG A 234 -6.15 29.40 -26.88
CA ARG A 234 -5.47 28.23 -26.29
C ARG A 234 -5.27 28.38 -24.78
N MET A 235 -4.88 29.57 -24.31
CA MET A 235 -4.73 29.88 -22.89
C MET A 235 -6.06 29.84 -22.15
N LYS A 236 -7.16 30.25 -22.80
CA LYS A 236 -8.51 30.17 -22.25
C LYS A 236 -8.95 28.71 -22.06
N ASP A 237 -8.75 27.86 -23.06
CA ASP A 237 -9.06 26.43 -22.98
C ASP A 237 -8.25 25.73 -21.89
N GLN A 238 -6.95 26.04 -21.79
CA GLN A 238 -6.09 25.51 -20.73
C GLN A 238 -6.55 25.95 -19.34
N LYS A 239 -6.96 27.20 -19.18
CA LYS A 239 -7.49 27.72 -17.92
C LYS A 239 -8.77 27.00 -17.52
N GLU A 240 -9.67 26.75 -18.47
CA GLU A 240 -10.94 26.06 -18.22
C GLU A 240 -10.72 24.59 -17.83
N GLN A 241 -9.78 23.89 -18.48
CA GLN A 241 -9.36 22.54 -18.09
C GLN A 241 -8.74 22.49 -16.68
N LEU A 242 -7.89 23.48 -16.34
CA LEU A 242 -7.29 23.60 -15.02
C LEU A 242 -8.36 23.84 -13.94
N GLU A 243 -9.34 24.68 -14.21
CA GLU A 243 -10.44 24.99 -13.28
C GLU A 243 -11.35 23.77 -13.05
N ALA A 244 -11.68 23.02 -14.11
CA ALA A 244 -12.39 21.75 -13.99
C ALA A 244 -11.60 20.71 -13.17
N THR A 245 -10.29 20.62 -13.38
CA THR A 245 -9.39 19.73 -12.62
C THR A 245 -9.35 20.12 -11.14
N LEU A 246 -9.28 21.42 -10.85
CA LEU A 246 -9.27 21.95 -9.48
C LEU A 246 -10.58 21.63 -8.75
N GLN A 247 -11.73 21.80 -9.41
CA GLN A 247 -13.04 21.46 -8.85
C GLN A 247 -13.17 19.95 -8.56
N SER A 248 -12.72 19.10 -9.50
CA SER A 248 -12.69 17.66 -9.32
C SER A 248 -11.82 17.24 -8.13
N LYS A 249 -10.62 17.84 -8.01
CA LYS A 249 -9.71 17.61 -6.88
C LYS A 249 -10.36 17.99 -5.54
N LYS A 250 -11.03 19.13 -5.47
CA LYS A 250 -11.71 19.59 -4.24
C LYS A 250 -12.80 18.61 -3.79
N LYS A 251 -13.55 18.06 -4.74
CA LYS A 251 -14.59 17.05 -4.46
C LYS A 251 -13.99 15.72 -3.96
N LEU A 252 -12.85 15.31 -4.51
CA LEU A 252 -12.11 14.14 -4.04
C LEU A 252 -11.54 14.34 -2.62
N GLU A 253 -10.99 15.53 -2.33
CA GLU A 253 -10.51 15.86 -0.98
C GLU A 253 -11.63 15.80 0.07
N GLU A 254 -12.82 16.30 -0.25
CA GLU A 254 -13.99 16.22 0.63
C GLU A 254 -14.47 14.78 0.85
N GLN A 255 -14.45 13.94 -0.20
CA GLN A 255 -14.75 12.50 -0.07
C GLN A 255 -13.77 11.78 0.85
N VAL A 256 -12.47 12.02 0.65
CA VAL A 256 -11.42 11.41 1.49
C VAL A 256 -11.55 11.84 2.95
N GLU A 257 -11.92 13.09 3.22
CA GLU A 257 -12.12 13.57 4.60
C GLU A 257 -13.35 12.93 5.26
N ASN A 258 -14.43 12.71 4.51
CA ASN A 258 -15.60 11.99 5.00
C ASN A 258 -15.29 10.51 5.28
N GLU A 259 -14.57 9.83 4.37
CA GLU A 259 -14.14 8.44 4.56
C GLU A 259 -13.21 8.29 5.78
N LYS A 260 -12.33 9.27 6.04
CA LYS A 260 -11.49 9.28 7.25
C LYS A 260 -12.33 9.35 8.52
N LYS A 261 -13.38 10.18 8.56
CA LYS A 261 -14.27 10.29 9.72
C LYS A 261 -15.05 8.99 9.95
N GLU A 262 -15.56 8.38 8.88
CA GLU A 262 -16.25 7.08 8.95
C GLU A 262 -15.30 5.98 9.46
N ASN A 263 -14.06 5.93 8.97
CA ASN A 263 -13.05 4.99 9.44
C ASN A 263 -12.71 5.19 10.92
N GLU A 264 -12.66 6.45 11.38
CA GLU A 264 -12.41 6.76 12.79
C GLU A 264 -13.57 6.29 13.68
N GLU A 265 -14.82 6.42 13.24
CA GLU A 265 -15.98 5.87 13.96
C GLU A 265 -15.97 4.34 13.99
N LEU A 266 -15.66 3.68 12.87
CA LEU A 266 -15.51 2.22 12.82
C LEU A 266 -14.42 1.74 13.78
N ARG A 267 -13.29 2.46 13.88
CA ARG A 267 -12.23 2.15 14.86
C ARG A 267 -12.71 2.24 16.30
N LYS A 268 -13.53 3.24 16.63
CA LYS A 268 -14.13 3.39 17.98
C LYS A 268 -15.08 2.22 18.30
N ILE A 269 -15.92 1.83 17.34
CA ILE A 269 -16.83 0.68 17.50
C ILE A 269 -16.04 -0.61 17.73
N ILE A 270 -15.00 -0.87 16.94
CA ILE A 270 -14.15 -2.06 17.09
C ILE A 270 -13.46 -2.06 18.46
N ALA A 271 -12.94 -0.91 18.92
CA ALA A 271 -12.31 -0.80 20.23
C ALA A 271 -13.31 -1.08 21.37
N GLN A 272 -14.53 -0.56 21.25
CA GLN A 272 -15.60 -0.82 22.22
C GLN A 272 -15.98 -2.31 22.25
N GLN A 273 -16.20 -2.93 21.08
CA GLN A 273 -16.51 -4.36 21.00
C GLN A 273 -15.39 -5.24 21.57
N ALA A 274 -14.12 -4.87 21.36
CA ALA A 274 -12.99 -5.59 21.94
C ALA A 274 -12.97 -5.51 23.48
N ALA A 275 -13.36 -4.36 24.06
CA ALA A 275 -13.51 -4.21 25.50
C ALA A 275 -14.67 -5.07 26.06
N GLU A 276 -15.84 -5.05 25.42
CA GLU A 276 -17.01 -5.84 25.79
C GLU A 276 -16.74 -7.36 25.72
N ILE A 277 -16.00 -7.81 24.70
CA ILE A 277 -15.56 -9.21 24.58
C ILE A 277 -14.62 -9.58 25.73
N THR A 278 -13.71 -8.68 26.12
CA THR A 278 -12.77 -8.90 27.22
C THR A 278 -13.51 -9.01 28.55
N GLU A 279 -14.47 -8.13 28.81
CA GLU A 279 -15.32 -8.18 30.00
C GLU A 279 -16.16 -9.45 30.06
N SER A 280 -16.79 -9.83 28.94
CA SER A 280 -17.56 -11.08 28.83
C SER A 280 -16.69 -12.31 29.11
N LYS A 281 -15.45 -12.32 28.63
CA LYS A 281 -14.49 -13.42 28.88
C LYS A 281 -14.12 -13.52 30.36
N ASN A 282 -13.94 -12.39 31.04
CA ASN A 282 -13.68 -12.38 32.48
C ASN A 282 -14.90 -12.90 33.26
N LEU A 283 -16.12 -12.46 32.91
CA LEU A 283 -17.35 -12.95 33.52
C LEU A 283 -17.52 -14.48 33.35
N ILE A 284 -17.20 -15.01 32.17
CA ILE A 284 -17.20 -16.45 31.92
C ILE A 284 -16.16 -17.17 32.79
N ALA A 285 -14.96 -16.60 32.96
CA ALA A 285 -13.93 -17.17 33.82
C ALA A 285 -14.39 -17.22 35.29
N ASP A 286 -14.99 -16.15 35.80
CA ASP A 286 -15.54 -16.07 37.15
C ASP A 286 -16.66 -17.11 37.36
N LYS A 287 -17.60 -17.21 36.39
CA LYS A 287 -18.67 -18.19 36.44
C LYS A 287 -18.17 -19.62 36.37
N ASN A 288 -17.12 -19.89 35.58
CA ASN A 288 -16.48 -21.20 35.56
C ASN A 288 -15.80 -21.55 36.89
N ALA A 289 -15.15 -20.58 37.53
CA ALA A 289 -14.59 -20.77 38.86
C ALA A 289 -15.68 -21.06 39.92
N GLU A 290 -16.81 -20.34 39.85
CA GLU A 290 -17.99 -20.58 40.69
C GLU A 290 -18.55 -22.01 40.48
N ILE A 291 -18.68 -22.46 39.22
CA ILE A 291 -19.10 -23.83 38.89
C ILE A 291 -18.12 -24.87 39.45
N GLN A 292 -16.81 -24.63 39.35
CA GLN A 292 -15.81 -25.54 39.91
C GLN A 292 -15.92 -25.62 41.43
N ASN A 293 -16.08 -24.48 42.11
CA ASN A 293 -16.29 -24.43 43.56
C ASN A 293 -17.58 -25.17 43.97
N LEU A 294 -18.69 -24.95 43.27
CA LEU A 294 -19.95 -25.67 43.51
C LEU A 294 -19.80 -27.17 43.27
N THR A 295 -19.01 -27.57 42.27
CA THR A 295 -18.72 -28.98 41.98
C THR A 295 -17.86 -29.60 43.09
N ALA A 296 -16.87 -28.88 43.61
CA ALA A 296 -16.07 -29.31 44.75
C ALA A 296 -16.94 -29.46 46.01
N ILE A 297 -17.80 -28.49 46.31
CA ILE A 297 -18.76 -28.56 47.43
C ILE A 297 -19.69 -29.75 47.24
N LYS A 298 -20.27 -29.95 46.04
CA LYS A 298 -21.13 -31.10 45.72
C LYS A 298 -20.42 -32.43 45.95
N ASN A 299 -19.13 -32.52 45.64
CA ASN A 299 -18.33 -33.73 45.85
C ASN A 299 -17.98 -33.93 47.34
N CYS A 300 -17.69 -32.87 48.09
CA CYS A 300 -17.51 -32.94 49.55
C CYS A 300 -18.81 -33.31 50.29
N VAL A 301 -19.96 -32.80 49.84
CA VAL A 301 -21.28 -33.12 50.42
C VAL A 301 -21.70 -34.58 50.14
N LYS A 302 -21.22 -35.17 49.04
CA LYS A 302 -21.45 -36.59 48.73
C LYS A 302 -20.51 -37.55 49.49
N GLY A 303 -19.32 -37.09 49.88
CA GLY A 303 -18.34 -37.90 50.61
C GLY A 303 -18.67 -38.01 52.09
N ASP A 304 -18.64 -36.89 52.81
CA ASP A 304 -18.60 -36.98 54.28
C ASP A 304 -20.00 -36.96 54.92
N GLN A 305 -20.95 -36.20 54.36
CA GLN A 305 -22.27 -36.05 54.99
C GLN A 305 -23.25 -37.19 54.70
N ALA A 306 -23.11 -37.86 53.55
CA ALA A 306 -23.91 -39.02 53.21
C ALA A 306 -23.42 -40.26 53.96
N GLU A 307 -22.11 -40.44 54.06
CA GLU A 307 -21.49 -41.55 54.79
C GLU A 307 -21.72 -41.39 56.31
N ASP A 308 -21.52 -40.19 56.88
CA ASP A 308 -21.84 -39.91 58.28
C ASP A 308 -23.34 -40.06 58.60
N LYS A 309 -24.24 -39.58 57.72
CA LYS A 309 -25.68 -39.81 57.87
C LYS A 309 -26.05 -41.27 57.70
N ILE A 310 -25.40 -42.02 56.81
CA ILE A 310 -25.63 -43.45 56.66
C ILE A 310 -25.14 -44.19 57.90
N THR A 311 -23.97 -43.89 58.47
CA THR A 311 -23.51 -44.47 59.73
C THR A 311 -24.38 -44.08 60.92
N PHE A 312 -24.83 -42.82 60.99
CA PHE A 312 -25.74 -42.35 62.03
C PHE A 312 -27.11 -43.04 61.92
N LEU A 313 -27.71 -43.09 60.72
CA LEU A 313 -28.97 -43.78 60.45
C LEU A 313 -28.82 -45.31 60.60
N THR A 314 -27.65 -45.89 60.33
CA THR A 314 -27.37 -47.31 60.55
C THR A 314 -27.27 -47.61 62.05
N ALA A 315 -26.61 -46.76 62.84
CA ALA A 315 -26.55 -46.88 64.29
C ALA A 315 -27.93 -46.62 64.95
N GLU A 316 -28.71 -45.69 64.40
CA GLU A 316 -30.08 -45.41 64.85
C GLU A 316 -31.03 -46.54 64.47
N ASN A 317 -30.91 -47.14 63.28
CA ASN A 317 -31.63 -48.34 62.88
C ASN A 317 -31.27 -49.55 63.75
N GLN A 318 -30.00 -49.75 64.10
CA GLN A 318 -29.60 -50.80 65.05
C GLN A 318 -30.18 -50.57 66.45
N LYS A 319 -30.26 -49.30 66.90
CA LYS A 319 -30.96 -48.94 68.15
C LYS A 319 -32.45 -49.19 68.06
N LEU A 320 -33.09 -48.87 66.94
CA LEU A 320 -34.51 -49.12 66.70
C LEU A 320 -34.79 -50.63 66.62
N GLU A 321 -33.95 -51.43 65.97
CA GLU A 321 -34.04 -52.90 65.97
C GLU A 321 -33.85 -53.48 67.38
N SER A 322 -32.92 -52.94 68.17
CA SER A 322 -32.76 -53.26 69.59
C SER A 322 -34.00 -52.91 70.40
N TRP A 323 -34.61 -51.75 70.16
CA TRP A 323 -35.85 -51.32 70.82
C TRP A 323 -37.05 -52.17 70.39
N ILE A 324 -37.18 -52.49 69.12
CA ILE A 324 -38.21 -53.40 68.59
C ILE A 324 -38.02 -54.78 69.23
N THR A 325 -36.79 -55.31 69.27
CA THR A 325 -36.50 -56.60 69.91
C THR A 325 -36.87 -56.56 71.40
N ASN A 326 -36.50 -55.50 72.13
CA ASN A 326 -36.88 -55.33 73.53
C ASN A 326 -38.40 -55.18 73.71
N ILE A 327 -39.09 -54.42 72.86
CA ILE A 327 -40.53 -54.24 72.91
C ILE A 327 -41.24 -55.55 72.55
N THR A 328 -40.75 -56.33 71.59
CA THR A 328 -41.29 -57.65 71.23
C THR A 328 -41.06 -58.66 72.36
N THR A 329 -39.90 -58.60 73.04
CA THR A 329 -39.59 -59.44 74.21
C THR A 329 -40.42 -59.02 75.43
N MET A 330 -40.68 -57.71 75.60
CA MET A 330 -41.56 -57.16 76.63
C MET A 330 -43.05 -57.31 76.27
N SER A 331 -43.42 -57.43 75.00
CA SER A 331 -44.79 -57.64 74.52
C SER A 331 -45.29 -59.06 74.84
N HIS A 332 -44.38 -60.02 75.02
CA HIS A 332 -44.67 -61.29 75.68
C HIS A 332 -44.95 -61.15 77.20
N VAL A 333 -44.81 -59.94 77.75
CA VAL A 333 -45.19 -59.58 79.13
C VAL A 333 -46.11 -58.35 79.08
N GLN A 334 -47.40 -58.57 78.80
CA GLN A 334 -48.52 -57.63 79.03
C GLN A 334 -48.23 -56.14 78.70
N SER A 335 -48.30 -55.74 77.43
CA SER A 335 -48.28 -54.31 77.07
C SER A 335 -49.68 -53.73 76.85
N ASP A 336 -49.96 -52.65 77.58
CA ASP A 336 -51.19 -51.85 77.61
C ASP A 336 -51.48 -51.16 76.24
N PRO A 337 -52.59 -51.50 75.53
CA PRO A 337 -52.93 -51.03 74.18
C PRO A 337 -52.97 -49.51 74.00
N VAL A 338 -53.22 -48.76 75.08
CA VAL A 338 -53.42 -47.31 75.03
C VAL A 338 -52.11 -46.56 74.73
N LYS A 339 -50.96 -47.10 75.14
CA LYS A 339 -49.65 -46.47 74.90
C LYS A 339 -49.19 -46.65 73.45
N LEU A 340 -49.53 -47.78 72.81
CA LEU A 340 -49.20 -48.06 71.42
C LEU A 340 -49.94 -47.11 70.46
N LEU A 341 -51.25 -46.93 70.69
CA LEU A 341 -52.08 -46.02 69.90
C LEU A 341 -51.63 -44.55 69.99
N LYS A 342 -51.04 -44.15 71.12
CA LYS A 342 -50.53 -42.79 71.33
C LYS A 342 -49.25 -42.53 70.53
N ILE A 343 -48.40 -43.55 70.39
CA ILE A 343 -47.17 -43.49 69.60
C ILE A 343 -47.50 -43.46 68.10
N GLU A 344 -48.42 -44.30 67.62
CA GLU A 344 -48.87 -44.28 66.22
C GLU A 344 -49.45 -42.92 65.82
N LYS A 345 -50.28 -42.31 66.67
CA LYS A 345 -50.83 -40.96 66.42
C LYS A 345 -49.74 -39.88 66.38
N GLN A 346 -48.65 -40.02 67.13
CA GLN A 346 -47.54 -39.07 67.06
C GLN A 346 -46.69 -39.28 65.81
N LEU A 347 -46.44 -40.53 65.42
CA LEU A 347 -45.70 -40.86 64.21
C LEU A 347 -46.40 -40.34 62.96
N ALA A 348 -47.73 -40.50 62.87
CA ALA A 348 -48.53 -39.98 61.76
C ALA A 348 -48.48 -38.45 61.65
N ARG A 349 -48.43 -37.72 62.78
CA ARG A 349 -48.30 -36.26 62.80
C ARG A 349 -46.91 -35.79 62.36
N VAL A 350 -45.85 -36.49 62.79
CA VAL A 350 -44.48 -36.17 62.38
C VAL A 350 -44.30 -36.43 60.89
N SER A 351 -44.85 -37.54 60.38
CA SER A 351 -44.80 -37.88 58.95
C SER A 351 -45.49 -36.80 58.09
N SER A 352 -46.66 -36.30 58.49
CA SER A 352 -47.36 -35.26 57.71
C SER A 352 -46.64 -33.91 57.74
N LEU A 353 -46.01 -33.55 58.86
CA LEU A 353 -45.27 -32.29 58.99
C LEU A 353 -43.99 -32.26 58.13
N ILE A 354 -43.31 -33.41 58.00
CA ILE A 354 -42.12 -33.53 57.16
C ILE A 354 -42.51 -33.41 55.68
N GLU A 355 -43.54 -34.14 55.26
CA GLU A 355 -44.03 -34.14 53.88
C GLU A 355 -44.52 -32.74 53.45
N GLU A 356 -45.22 -32.02 54.32
CA GLU A 356 -45.68 -30.65 54.09
C GLU A 356 -44.51 -29.64 53.99
N ALA A 357 -43.47 -29.79 54.82
CA ALA A 357 -42.29 -28.93 54.79
C ALA A 357 -41.43 -29.14 53.53
N GLU A 358 -41.30 -30.38 53.06
CA GLU A 358 -40.61 -30.72 51.81
C GLU A 358 -41.36 -30.20 50.58
N LEU A 359 -42.69 -30.39 50.55
CA LEU A 359 -43.53 -29.83 49.49
C LEU A 359 -43.44 -28.30 49.42
N LYS A 360 -43.39 -27.62 50.58
CA LYS A 360 -43.25 -26.16 50.62
C LYS A 360 -41.90 -25.68 50.07
N LYS A 361 -40.80 -26.37 50.40
CA LYS A 361 -39.47 -26.04 49.85
C LYS A 361 -39.40 -26.28 48.35
N GLU A 362 -39.96 -27.39 47.87
CA GLU A 362 -39.99 -27.70 46.45
C GLU A 362 -40.84 -26.70 45.65
N ASN A 363 -41.95 -26.25 46.22
CA ASN A 363 -42.82 -25.25 45.58
C ASN A 363 -42.12 -23.87 45.44
N GLU A 364 -41.35 -23.43 46.44
CA GLU A 364 -40.52 -22.21 46.32
C GLU A 364 -39.41 -22.37 45.27
N ARG A 365 -38.76 -23.54 45.21
CA ARG A 365 -37.74 -23.85 44.18
C ARG A 365 -38.34 -23.76 42.76
N LEU A 366 -39.50 -24.35 42.55
CA LEU A 366 -40.23 -24.31 41.27
C LEU A 366 -40.64 -22.88 40.89
N LYS A 367 -41.00 -22.06 41.87
CA LYS A 367 -41.38 -20.66 41.66
C LYS A 367 -40.18 -19.83 41.17
N GLU A 368 -39.00 -20.08 41.70
CA GLU A 368 -37.77 -19.39 41.26
C GLU A 368 -37.31 -19.88 39.89
N GLN A 369 -37.33 -21.18 39.63
CA GLN A 369 -37.07 -21.74 38.30
C GLN A 369 -38.01 -21.18 37.22
N LYS A 370 -39.30 -20.97 37.57
CA LYS A 370 -40.27 -20.35 36.66
C LYS A 370 -39.87 -18.92 36.27
N LYS A 371 -39.42 -18.10 37.24
CA LYS A 371 -38.95 -16.73 36.95
C LYS A 371 -37.73 -16.73 36.06
N GLU A 372 -36.77 -17.63 36.31
CA GLU A 372 -35.56 -17.74 35.50
C GLU A 372 -35.87 -18.13 34.06
N LEU A 373 -36.78 -19.09 33.86
CA LEU A 373 -37.30 -19.47 32.54
C LEU A 373 -37.98 -18.30 31.82
N GLU A 374 -38.77 -17.51 32.54
CA GLU A 374 -39.47 -16.35 31.99
C GLU A 374 -38.50 -15.25 31.54
N ALA A 375 -37.43 -15.01 32.31
CA ALA A 375 -36.34 -14.10 31.94
C ALA A 375 -35.56 -14.60 30.71
N MET A 376 -35.22 -15.90 30.66
CA MET A 376 -34.57 -16.50 29.48
C MET A 376 -35.44 -16.37 28.22
N LEU A 377 -36.75 -16.55 28.35
CA LEU A 377 -37.68 -16.47 27.23
C LEU A 377 -37.79 -15.04 26.67
N GLN A 378 -37.74 -14.03 27.54
CA GLN A 378 -37.65 -12.63 27.10
C GLN A 378 -36.31 -12.31 26.42
N SER A 379 -35.20 -12.81 26.97
CA SER A 379 -33.87 -12.62 26.36
C SER A 379 -33.80 -13.28 24.98
N LYS A 380 -34.38 -14.47 24.82
CA LYS A 380 -34.45 -15.18 23.55
C LYS A 380 -35.19 -14.37 22.48
N LYS A 381 -36.35 -13.79 22.82
CA LYS A 381 -37.11 -12.95 21.88
C LYS A 381 -36.32 -11.74 21.38
N LYS A 382 -35.56 -11.08 22.26
CA LYS A 382 -34.68 -9.96 21.87
C LYS A 382 -33.58 -10.40 20.91
N LEU A 383 -32.99 -11.57 21.14
CA LEU A 383 -31.98 -12.13 20.24
C LEU A 383 -32.57 -12.50 18.88
N GLU A 384 -33.76 -13.09 18.83
CA GLU A 384 -34.46 -13.40 17.56
C GLU A 384 -34.70 -12.14 16.73
N GLU A 385 -35.15 -11.04 17.35
CA GLU A 385 -35.37 -9.76 16.67
C GLU A 385 -34.05 -9.15 16.14
N GLN A 386 -32.96 -9.25 16.91
CA GLN A 386 -31.64 -8.81 16.44
C GLN A 386 -31.14 -9.62 15.24
N VAL A 387 -31.34 -10.94 15.26
CA VAL A 387 -30.97 -11.83 14.14
C VAL A 387 -31.79 -11.50 12.90
N GLU A 388 -33.08 -11.23 13.03
CA GLU A 388 -33.93 -10.85 11.89
C GLU A 388 -33.47 -9.52 11.27
N ASN A 389 -33.17 -8.51 12.10
CA ASN A 389 -32.67 -7.22 11.62
C ASN A 389 -31.32 -7.37 10.90
N LYS A 390 -30.39 -8.14 11.47
CA LYS A 390 -29.10 -8.43 10.82
C LYS A 390 -29.24 -9.21 9.53
N THR A 391 -30.26 -10.07 9.43
CA THR A 391 -30.55 -10.80 8.20
C THR A 391 -31.02 -9.85 7.09
N LYS A 392 -31.90 -8.88 7.41
CA LYS A 392 -32.34 -7.84 6.46
C LYS A 392 -31.18 -6.96 5.99
N GLU A 393 -30.31 -6.50 6.90
CA GLU A 393 -29.10 -5.73 6.52
C GLU A 393 -28.19 -6.51 5.57
N ASN A 394 -28.02 -7.82 5.78
CA ASN A 394 -27.22 -8.67 4.89
C ASN A 394 -27.85 -8.83 3.50
N GLU A 395 -29.18 -8.91 3.41
CA GLU A 395 -29.89 -8.96 2.12
C GLU A 395 -29.71 -7.65 1.34
N GLU A 396 -29.79 -6.50 2.00
CA GLU A 396 -29.53 -5.19 1.39
C GLU A 396 -28.09 -5.05 0.88
N LEU A 397 -27.11 -5.46 1.68
CA LEU A 397 -25.70 -5.46 1.27
C LEU A 397 -25.45 -6.39 0.07
N SER A 398 -26.11 -7.55 0.04
CA SER A 398 -26.02 -8.50 -1.08
C SER A 398 -26.58 -7.89 -2.38
N LEU A 399 -27.71 -7.18 -2.30
CA LEU A 399 -28.28 -6.46 -3.45
C LEU A 399 -27.35 -5.35 -3.95
N LEU A 400 -26.77 -4.55 -3.04
CA LEU A 400 -25.82 -3.50 -3.41
C LEU A 400 -24.56 -4.06 -4.08
N LEU A 401 -24.01 -5.16 -3.55
CA LEU A 401 -22.87 -5.85 -4.17
C LEU A 401 -23.19 -6.32 -5.59
N LYS A 402 -24.39 -6.88 -5.80
CA LYS A 402 -24.84 -7.31 -7.12
C LYS A 402 -24.93 -6.13 -8.11
N GLU A 403 -25.47 -4.99 -7.66
CA GLU A 403 -25.53 -3.77 -8.48
C GLU A 403 -24.12 -3.26 -8.86
N LYS A 404 -23.20 -3.21 -7.89
CA LYS A 404 -21.81 -2.78 -8.12
C LYS A 404 -21.09 -3.71 -9.09
N ASN A 405 -21.29 -5.02 -8.98
CA ASN A 405 -20.71 -6.00 -9.90
C ASN A 405 -21.22 -5.80 -11.33
N ASN A 406 -22.53 -5.62 -11.53
CA ASN A 406 -23.08 -5.32 -12.86
C ASN A 406 -22.49 -4.03 -13.45
N LYS A 407 -22.25 -3.00 -12.61
CA LYS A 407 -21.62 -1.75 -13.04
C LYS A 407 -20.16 -1.95 -13.43
N ILE A 408 -19.42 -2.79 -12.72
CA ILE A 408 -18.03 -3.12 -13.08
C ILE A 408 -17.99 -3.89 -14.41
N GLU A 409 -18.90 -4.84 -14.61
CA GLU A 409 -18.98 -5.63 -15.84
C GLU A 409 -19.27 -4.75 -17.06
N THR A 410 -20.24 -3.84 -16.96
CA THR A 410 -20.56 -2.89 -18.03
C THR A 410 -19.43 -1.91 -18.34
N MET A 411 -18.71 -1.41 -17.32
CA MET A 411 -17.51 -0.59 -17.56
C MET A 411 -16.37 -1.39 -18.18
N THR A 412 -16.23 -2.67 -17.82
CA THR A 412 -15.19 -3.55 -18.38
C THR A 412 -15.43 -3.80 -19.86
N GLN A 413 -16.66 -4.15 -20.24
CA GLN A 413 -17.04 -4.32 -21.65
C GLN A 413 -16.80 -3.04 -22.47
N ARG A 414 -17.19 -1.87 -21.94
CA ARG A 414 -16.94 -0.59 -22.61
C ARG A 414 -15.45 -0.34 -22.84
N ASN A 415 -14.60 -0.65 -21.86
CA ASN A 415 -13.15 -0.47 -21.98
C ASN A 415 -12.54 -1.43 -23.02
N GLU A 416 -13.06 -2.65 -23.11
CA GLU A 416 -12.65 -3.63 -24.12
C GLU A 416 -13.04 -3.15 -25.53
N GLU A 417 -14.25 -2.64 -25.72
CA GLU A 417 -14.72 -2.04 -26.98
C GLU A 417 -13.85 -0.85 -27.40
N GLN A 418 -13.61 0.10 -26.49
CA GLN A 418 -12.75 1.27 -26.75
C GLN A 418 -11.31 0.85 -27.08
N SER A 419 -10.80 -0.19 -26.42
CA SER A 419 -9.46 -0.71 -26.71
C SER A 419 -9.39 -1.39 -28.07
N ALA A 420 -10.45 -2.07 -28.50
CA ALA A 420 -10.54 -2.67 -29.83
C ALA A 420 -10.59 -1.59 -30.93
N GLU A 421 -11.38 -0.54 -30.73
CA GLU A 421 -11.48 0.60 -31.65
C GLU A 421 -10.13 1.32 -31.81
N LEU A 422 -9.42 1.58 -30.70
CA LEU A 422 -8.08 2.19 -30.75
C LEU A 422 -7.06 1.31 -31.48
N ARG A 423 -7.12 -0.02 -31.32
CA ARG A 423 -6.24 -0.94 -32.07
C ARG A 423 -6.50 -0.86 -33.56
N GLU A 424 -7.76 -0.80 -33.97
CA GLU A 424 -8.14 -0.66 -35.37
C GLU A 424 -7.64 0.67 -35.95
N GLN A 425 -7.80 1.79 -35.23
CA GLN A 425 -7.30 3.09 -35.65
C GLN A 425 -5.77 3.10 -35.81
N VAL A 426 -5.03 2.49 -34.88
CA VAL A 426 -3.57 2.36 -34.97
C VAL A 426 -3.15 1.53 -36.17
N GLU A 427 -3.86 0.43 -36.46
CA GLU A 427 -3.56 -0.42 -37.61
C GLU A 427 -3.83 0.27 -38.94
N ASN A 428 -4.91 1.04 -39.03
CA ASN A 428 -5.20 1.86 -40.20
C ASN A 428 -4.14 2.96 -40.39
N GLY A 429 -3.75 3.65 -39.31
CA GLY A 429 -2.68 4.65 -39.35
C GLY A 429 -1.33 4.08 -39.78
N LYS A 430 -1.00 2.83 -39.44
CA LYS A 430 0.20 2.15 -39.93
C LYS A 430 0.15 1.93 -41.45
N LYS A 431 -0.99 1.48 -41.98
CA LYS A 431 -1.18 1.26 -43.43
C LYS A 431 -1.05 2.57 -44.20
N GLU A 432 -1.70 3.63 -43.73
CA GLU A 432 -1.60 4.97 -44.33
C GLU A 432 -0.15 5.48 -44.34
N ASN A 433 0.58 5.28 -43.24
CA ASN A 433 2.00 5.65 -43.16
C ASN A 433 2.87 4.82 -44.12
N GLU A 434 2.59 3.53 -44.28
CA GLU A 434 3.29 2.67 -45.24
C GLU A 434 3.04 3.13 -46.69
N GLU A 435 1.81 3.51 -47.03
CA GLU A 435 1.47 4.08 -48.34
C GLU A 435 2.16 5.43 -48.57
N MET A 436 2.16 6.32 -47.58
CA MET A 436 2.85 7.60 -47.68
C MET A 436 4.36 7.42 -47.89
N ASN A 437 4.98 6.47 -47.19
CA ASN A 437 6.40 6.15 -47.38
C ASN A 437 6.70 5.62 -48.80
N LYS A 438 5.79 4.81 -49.38
CA LYS A 438 5.91 4.37 -50.78
C LYS A 438 5.86 5.56 -51.75
N ILE A 439 4.97 6.52 -51.52
CA ILE A 439 4.86 7.76 -52.33
C ILE A 439 6.15 8.59 -52.21
N ILE A 440 6.67 8.80 -51.00
CA ILE A 440 7.91 9.55 -50.77
C ILE A 440 9.08 8.88 -51.49
N ALA A 441 9.21 7.55 -51.39
CA ALA A 441 10.26 6.81 -52.08
C ALA A 441 10.17 6.96 -53.61
N GLN A 442 8.96 6.91 -54.16
CA GLN A 442 8.71 7.12 -55.59
C GLN A 442 9.09 8.55 -56.03
N GLN A 443 8.65 9.57 -55.28
CA GLN A 443 9.00 10.97 -55.57
C GLN A 443 10.52 11.22 -55.49
N TRP A 444 11.21 10.57 -54.56
CA TRP A 444 12.66 10.67 -54.45
C TRP A 444 13.39 10.10 -55.69
N LEU A 445 12.90 8.98 -56.23
CA LEU A 445 13.41 8.41 -57.49
C LEU A 445 13.18 9.35 -58.67
N GLU A 446 11.98 9.91 -58.80
CA GLU A 446 11.65 10.87 -59.87
C GLU A 446 12.52 12.12 -59.78
N LEU A 447 12.76 12.64 -58.58
CA LEU A 447 13.67 13.77 -58.35
C LEU A 447 15.10 13.45 -58.78
N LYS A 448 15.58 12.23 -58.50
CA LYS A 448 16.92 11.78 -58.90
C LYS A 448 17.07 11.75 -60.42
N VAL A 449 16.06 11.25 -61.15
CA VAL A 449 16.01 11.25 -62.62
C VAL A 449 15.94 12.66 -63.18
N ALA A 450 15.12 13.54 -62.59
CA ALA A 450 15.05 14.94 -63.02
C ALA A 450 16.40 15.65 -62.84
N LYS A 451 17.11 15.38 -61.73
CA LYS A 451 18.43 15.96 -61.45
C LYS A 451 19.49 15.54 -62.48
N THR A 452 19.49 14.27 -62.90
CA THR A 452 20.40 13.80 -63.96
C THR A 452 20.08 14.46 -65.29
N LEU A 453 18.80 14.56 -65.65
CA LEU A 453 18.38 15.23 -66.89
C LEU A 453 18.80 16.70 -66.94
N VAL A 454 18.66 17.43 -65.82
CA VAL A 454 19.11 18.82 -65.70
C VAL A 454 20.63 18.93 -65.85
N ALA A 455 21.40 18.01 -65.25
CA ALA A 455 22.85 17.99 -65.40
C ALA A 455 23.28 17.75 -66.86
N ASP A 456 22.64 16.79 -67.54
CA ASP A 456 22.88 16.50 -68.96
C ASP A 456 22.58 17.72 -69.84
N LYS A 457 21.45 18.39 -69.59
CA LYS A 457 21.06 19.61 -70.31
C LYS A 457 22.00 20.79 -70.03
N ALA A 458 22.51 20.93 -68.80
CA ALA A 458 23.49 21.94 -68.47
C ALA A 458 24.82 21.71 -69.21
N ALA A 459 25.26 20.46 -69.35
CA ALA A 459 26.44 20.10 -70.13
C ALA A 459 26.25 20.38 -71.63
N GLU A 460 25.07 20.09 -72.18
CA GLU A 460 24.70 20.44 -73.56
C GLU A 460 24.77 21.96 -73.81
N ILE A 461 24.23 22.76 -72.90
CA ILE A 461 24.30 24.24 -72.98
C ILE A 461 25.74 24.75 -72.91
N GLN A 462 26.58 24.17 -72.04
CA GLN A 462 28.00 24.53 -71.97
C GLN A 462 28.74 24.23 -73.28
N ASN A 463 28.47 23.08 -73.89
CA ASN A 463 29.05 22.72 -75.19
C ASN A 463 28.61 23.71 -76.29
N LEU A 464 27.31 24.02 -76.36
CA LEU A 464 26.79 25.02 -77.31
C LEU A 464 27.41 26.41 -77.11
N THR A 465 27.62 26.82 -75.85
CA THR A 465 28.28 28.08 -75.52
C THR A 465 29.75 28.10 -76.00
N SER A 466 30.46 26.98 -75.84
CA SER A 466 31.84 26.83 -76.35
C SER A 466 31.92 26.92 -77.88
N ILE A 467 30.97 26.29 -78.58
CA ILE A 467 30.83 26.39 -80.03
C ILE A 467 30.55 27.83 -80.44
N GLN A 468 29.60 28.50 -79.78
CA GLN A 468 29.25 29.90 -80.07
C GLN A 468 30.47 30.83 -79.91
N ASN A 469 31.25 30.66 -78.84
CA ASN A 469 32.47 31.44 -78.63
C ASN A 469 33.51 31.18 -79.73
N SER A 470 33.72 29.92 -80.11
CA SER A 470 34.64 29.55 -81.19
C SER A 470 34.22 30.15 -82.54
N VAL A 471 32.93 30.13 -82.87
CA VAL A 471 32.39 30.76 -84.08
C VAL A 471 32.60 32.28 -84.04
N LYS A 472 32.33 32.91 -82.89
CA LYS A 472 32.54 34.35 -82.70
C LYS A 472 34.00 34.74 -82.92
N ASP A 473 34.94 33.97 -82.39
CA ASP A 473 36.38 34.20 -82.55
C ASP A 473 36.81 34.04 -84.02
N ALA A 474 36.30 33.01 -84.71
CA ALA A 474 36.56 32.81 -86.13
C ALA A 474 36.03 33.97 -87.00
N VAL A 475 34.82 34.46 -86.71
CA VAL A 475 34.24 35.63 -87.39
C VAL A 475 35.08 36.88 -87.14
N ASN A 476 35.49 37.12 -85.89
CA ASN A 476 36.38 38.24 -85.57
C ASN A 476 37.72 38.17 -86.32
N ALA A 477 38.32 36.98 -86.40
CA ALA A 477 39.58 36.77 -87.13
C ALA A 477 39.41 37.01 -88.65
N GLN A 478 38.30 36.53 -89.24
CA GLN A 478 37.98 36.81 -90.64
C GLN A 478 37.74 38.31 -90.88
N GLN A 479 37.03 38.99 -89.98
CA GLN A 479 36.81 40.43 -90.06
C GLN A 479 38.14 41.22 -90.04
N GLU A 480 39.09 40.81 -89.19
CA GLU A 480 40.42 41.40 -89.14
C GLU A 480 41.22 41.17 -90.44
N GLN A 481 41.14 39.97 -91.04
CA GLN A 481 41.77 39.68 -92.33
C GLN A 481 41.18 40.52 -93.47
N ILE A 482 39.86 40.66 -93.54
CA ILE A 482 39.18 41.50 -94.53
C ILE A 482 39.63 42.97 -94.37
N THR A 483 39.72 43.46 -93.13
CA THR A 483 40.18 44.83 -92.84
C THR A 483 41.62 45.05 -93.31
N LYS A 484 42.51 44.05 -93.12
CA LYS A 484 43.90 44.08 -93.64
C LYS A 484 43.98 44.06 -95.16
N LEU A 485 43.07 43.34 -95.84
CA LEU A 485 43.01 43.34 -97.30
C LEU A 485 42.52 44.68 -97.84
N LEU A 486 41.44 45.23 -97.29
CA LEU A 486 40.89 46.52 -97.70
C LEU A 486 41.89 47.68 -97.53
N THR A 487 42.72 47.64 -96.48
CA THR A 487 43.77 48.64 -96.25
C THR A 487 44.98 48.50 -97.19
N LYS A 488 45.22 47.32 -97.79
CA LYS A 488 46.28 47.10 -98.78
C LYS A 488 45.90 47.49 -100.21
N THR A 489 44.61 47.55 -100.55
CA THR A 489 44.12 47.85 -101.91
C THR A 489 43.95 49.37 -102.18
N VAL A 490 44.30 50.24 -101.23
CA VAL A 490 44.14 51.71 -101.33
C VAL A 490 45.45 52.43 -101.68
N PHE A 491 46.37 51.77 -102.40
CA PHE A 491 47.56 52.43 -102.97
C PHE A 491 47.70 52.18 -104.46
#